data_AF-A0A3E2W602-F1
#
_entry.id   AF-A0A3E2W602-F1
#
_cell.length_a   1.000
_cell.length_b   1.000
_cell.length_c   1.000
_cell.angle_alpha   90.00
_cell.angle_beta   90.00
_cell.angle_gamma   90.00
#
_symmetry.space_group_name_H-M   'P 1'
#
loop_
_entity.id
_entity.type
_entity.pdbx_description
1 polymer ?
#
loop_
_entity_poly.entity_id
_entity_poly.type
_entity_poly.pdbx_seq_one_letter_code
_entity_poly.pdbx_strand_id
1 'polypeptide(L)'
;MSYTFSRRAFLKYSATTAVAMAGAGLLGGCEFKDPNNPVSKELPSTITSKLQVIASLNTMKIADSTCTLEVEIQSARVNPIRLTADCFSVAVKDAAGKQSYLSLTNGGVQIKSAENLQLQKKKSTKVQLAAIGFPERLEEGDTVIFKFIPVRENSEMSLTWEISKEEYENAITEEG
;
A
#
# COMPACT_ATOMS: atom_id res chain seq x y z
N MET A 1 -69.39 20.80 -32.69
CA MET A 1 -69.43 20.36 -31.28
C MET A 1 -68.19 19.54 -31.02
N SER A 2 -67.18 20.15 -30.40
CA SER A 2 -65.86 19.54 -30.20
C SER A 2 -65.60 19.51 -28.70
N TYR A 3 -66.04 18.43 -28.06
CA TYR A 3 -65.73 18.14 -26.65
C TYR A 3 -64.33 17.54 -26.58
N THR A 4 -63.31 18.38 -26.33
CA THR A 4 -61.98 17.90 -25.95
C THR A 4 -62.02 17.45 -24.49
N PHE A 5 -62.17 16.14 -24.33
CA PHE A 5 -62.12 15.39 -23.08
C PHE A 5 -60.71 15.43 -22.48
N SER A 6 -60.59 16.08 -21.31
CA SER A 6 -59.39 16.12 -20.47
C SER A 6 -59.13 14.75 -19.86
N ARG A 7 -58.00 14.12 -20.19
CA ARG A 7 -57.60 12.82 -19.64
C ARG A 7 -57.02 12.99 -18.24
N ARG A 8 -57.81 12.70 -17.22
CA ARG A 8 -57.30 12.21 -15.93
C ARG A 8 -57.70 10.75 -15.72
N ALA A 9 -56.71 10.00 -15.25
CA ALA A 9 -56.73 8.67 -14.65
C ALA A 9 -56.80 7.46 -15.60
N PHE A 10 -55.80 6.57 -15.48
CA PHE A 10 -55.90 5.12 -15.20
C PHE A 10 -54.43 4.63 -15.10
N LEU A 11 -53.87 4.57 -13.88
CA LEU A 11 -53.75 3.36 -13.04
C LEU A 11 -52.53 2.46 -13.40
N LYS A 12 -51.52 2.53 -12.51
CA LYS A 12 -50.81 1.41 -11.85
C LYS A 12 -49.95 0.41 -12.67
N TYR A 13 -48.67 0.35 -12.27
CA TYR A 13 -47.68 -0.74 -12.34
C TYR A 13 -47.06 -1.14 -13.69
N SER A 14 -45.79 -0.73 -13.88
CA SER A 14 -44.69 -1.62 -14.32
C SER A 14 -43.40 -1.03 -13.74
N ALA A 15 -42.87 -1.70 -12.73
CA ALA A 15 -41.63 -2.46 -12.81
C ALA A 15 -40.39 -1.53 -12.81
N THR A 16 -39.70 -1.39 -11.67
CA THR A 16 -38.42 -2.09 -11.41
C THR A 16 -37.47 -1.86 -12.60
N THR A 17 -36.43 -1.04 -12.49
CA THR A 17 -35.25 -1.29 -11.65
C THR A 17 -34.49 0.03 -11.51
N ALA A 18 -34.45 0.62 -10.32
CA ALA A 18 -33.36 1.50 -9.97
C ALA A 18 -32.13 0.61 -9.85
N VAL A 19 -31.20 0.72 -10.80
CA VAL A 19 -29.85 0.20 -10.60
C VAL A 19 -29.23 1.11 -9.54
N ALA A 20 -29.45 0.75 -8.28
CA ALA A 20 -28.49 1.09 -7.26
C ALA A 20 -27.19 0.44 -7.72
N MET A 21 -26.25 1.25 -8.20
CA MET A 21 -24.85 0.93 -8.01
C MET A 21 -24.64 0.90 -6.50
N ALA A 22 -25.00 -0.21 -5.88
CA ALA A 22 -24.30 -0.71 -4.73
C ALA A 22 -22.88 -0.96 -5.26
N GLY A 23 -22.05 0.09 -5.22
CA GLY A 23 -20.61 -0.12 -5.16
C GLY A 23 -20.43 -1.14 -4.06
N ALA A 24 -19.94 -2.31 -4.45
CA ALA A 24 -19.74 -3.44 -3.58
C ALA A 24 -18.63 -3.11 -2.57
N GLY A 25 -18.92 -2.24 -1.61
CA GLY A 25 -18.16 -2.08 -0.37
C GLY A 25 -18.62 -3.08 0.68
N LEU A 26 -19.42 -4.09 0.30
CA LEU A 26 -19.92 -5.12 1.19
C LEU A 26 -18.94 -6.29 1.34
N LEU A 27 -17.65 -6.01 1.36
CA LEU A 27 -16.62 -6.89 1.88
C LEU A 27 -15.54 -6.01 2.53
N GLY A 28 -15.92 -5.24 3.54
CA GLY A 28 -15.09 -5.09 4.74
C GLY A 28 -14.97 -6.45 5.44
N GLY A 29 -14.57 -7.49 4.70
CA GLY A 29 -14.07 -8.70 5.30
C GLY A 29 -12.83 -8.24 6.05
N CYS A 30 -12.79 -8.47 7.36
CA CYS A 30 -11.53 -8.46 8.06
C CYS A 30 -10.59 -9.33 7.23
N GLU A 31 -9.73 -8.71 6.42
CA GLU A 31 -8.66 -9.42 5.74
C GLU A 31 -7.99 -10.18 6.87
N PHE A 32 -8.02 -11.51 6.80
CA PHE A 32 -7.33 -12.32 7.78
C PHE A 32 -5.86 -11.95 7.63
N LYS A 33 -5.41 -11.02 8.47
CA LYS A 33 -4.05 -10.50 8.43
C LYS A 33 -3.19 -11.69 8.80
N ASP A 34 -2.56 -12.33 7.81
CA ASP A 34 -1.58 -13.37 8.07
C ASP A 34 -0.54 -12.73 8.99
N PRO A 35 -0.47 -13.12 10.26
CA PRO A 35 0.40 -12.40 11.18
C PRO A 35 1.88 -12.75 10.91
N ASN A 36 2.16 -13.75 10.07
CA ASN A 36 3.49 -13.98 9.53
C ASN A 36 3.81 -12.94 8.43
N ASN A 37 2.91 -12.74 7.46
CA ASN A 37 3.08 -11.80 6.37
C ASN A 37 1.98 -10.71 6.36
N PRO A 38 1.99 -9.76 7.32
CA PRO A 38 0.99 -8.71 7.35
C PRO A 38 1.08 -7.82 6.10
N VAL A 39 -0.09 -7.51 5.55
CA VAL A 39 -0.26 -6.62 4.40
C VAL A 39 -1.06 -5.38 4.83
N SER A 40 -0.65 -4.21 4.34
CA SER A 40 -1.41 -2.96 4.45
C SER A 40 -1.63 -2.37 3.06
N LYS A 41 -2.79 -1.74 2.86
CA LYS A 41 -3.12 -1.02 1.62
C LYS A 41 -3.24 0.49 1.83
N GLU A 42 -2.98 0.96 3.05
CA GLU A 42 -3.11 2.34 3.48
C GLU A 42 -1.74 3.03 3.55
N LEU A 43 -1.71 4.33 3.30
CA LEU A 43 -0.53 5.18 3.43
C LEU A 43 -0.93 6.54 4.06
N PRO A 44 -0.41 6.92 5.23
CA PRO A 44 0.52 6.20 6.11
C PRO A 44 -0.12 5.00 6.81
N SER A 45 0.68 3.98 7.13
CA SER A 45 0.16 2.86 7.95
C SER A 45 1.23 2.11 8.72
N THR A 46 0.82 1.49 9.83
CA THR A 46 1.67 0.69 10.72
C THR A 46 1.20 -0.75 10.76
N ILE A 47 2.14 -1.69 10.56
CA ILE A 47 1.89 -3.12 10.65
C ILE A 47 2.89 -3.81 11.57
N THR A 48 2.45 -4.91 12.19
CA THR A 48 3.23 -5.67 13.16
C THR A 48 3.35 -7.12 12.71
N SER A 49 4.58 -7.64 12.69
CA SER A 49 4.87 -9.05 12.42
C SER A 49 4.93 -9.87 13.70
N LYS A 50 4.65 -11.19 13.62
CA LYS A 50 4.92 -12.15 14.72
C LYS A 50 6.37 -12.17 15.18
N LEU A 51 7.30 -11.68 14.36
CA LEU A 51 8.68 -11.46 14.78
C LEU A 51 8.83 -10.35 15.83
N GLN A 52 7.74 -9.76 16.34
CA GLN A 52 7.76 -8.64 17.28
C GLN A 52 8.48 -7.43 16.68
N VAL A 53 8.25 -7.22 15.38
CA VAL A 53 8.73 -6.08 14.62
C VAL A 53 7.52 -5.27 14.22
N ILE A 54 7.52 -4.00 14.59
CA ILE A 54 6.52 -3.01 14.22
C ILE A 54 7.19 -2.12 13.21
N ALA A 55 6.55 -1.91 12.05
CA ALA A 55 7.06 -1.01 11.04
C ALA A 55 5.94 -0.10 10.55
N SER A 56 6.26 1.17 10.39
CA SER A 56 5.38 2.23 9.96
C SER A 56 5.92 2.81 8.67
N LEU A 57 5.16 2.69 7.58
CA LEU A 57 5.43 3.42 6.35
C LEU A 57 4.78 4.79 6.51
N ASN A 58 5.60 5.81 6.74
CA ASN A 58 5.15 7.15 7.06
C ASN A 58 4.88 7.96 5.80
N THR A 59 5.79 7.90 4.82
CA THR A 59 5.66 8.66 3.59
C THR A 59 6.20 7.85 2.41
N MET A 60 5.65 8.13 1.24
CA MET A 60 6.16 7.67 -0.04
C MET A 60 6.12 8.86 -1.00
N LYS A 61 7.21 9.10 -1.73
CA LYS A 61 7.30 10.19 -2.72
C LYS A 61 7.98 9.69 -3.99
N ILE A 62 7.44 10.05 -5.14
CA ILE A 62 8.00 9.74 -6.45
C ILE A 62 8.48 11.04 -7.08
N ALA A 63 9.78 11.12 -7.36
CA ALA A 63 10.41 12.25 -8.05
C ALA A 63 11.66 11.77 -8.79
N ASP A 64 11.95 12.35 -9.96
CA ASP A 64 13.19 12.09 -10.73
C ASP A 64 13.50 10.59 -10.91
N SER A 65 12.49 9.82 -11.34
CA SER A 65 12.56 8.35 -11.48
C SER A 65 13.04 7.61 -10.22
N THR A 66 12.77 8.16 -9.05
CA THR A 66 13.14 7.61 -7.76
C THR A 66 11.93 7.59 -6.84
N CYS A 67 11.65 6.44 -6.23
CA CYS A 67 10.69 6.33 -5.14
C CYS A 67 11.42 6.41 -3.80
N THR A 68 11.16 7.45 -3.02
CA THR A 68 11.69 7.61 -1.66
C THR A 68 10.63 7.23 -0.64
N LEU A 69 11.04 6.46 0.38
CA LEU A 69 10.15 6.01 1.45
C LEU A 69 10.75 6.39 2.80
N GLU A 70 9.91 6.91 3.70
CA GLU A 70 10.27 7.06 5.12
C GLU A 70 9.61 5.97 5.94
N VAL A 71 10.43 5.16 6.59
CA VAL A 71 9.97 4.01 7.38
C VAL A 71 10.50 4.13 8.80
N GLU A 72 9.61 4.03 9.78
CA GLU A 72 9.98 3.88 11.18
C GLU A 72 9.86 2.41 11.58
N ILE A 73 10.92 1.85 12.17
CA ILE A 73 10.98 0.43 12.50
C ILE A 73 11.32 0.29 13.98
N GLN A 74 10.50 -0.47 14.70
CA GLN A 74 10.71 -0.84 16.10
C GLN A 74 10.81 -2.36 16.24
N SER A 75 11.74 -2.82 17.07
CA SER A 75 11.87 -4.25 17.37
C SER A 75 11.78 -4.52 18.87
N ALA A 76 10.96 -5.50 19.27
CA ALA A 76 10.96 -6.05 20.62
C ALA A 76 11.73 -7.38 20.73
N ARG A 77 12.40 -7.82 19.65
CA ARG A 77 13.18 -9.05 19.61
C ARG A 77 14.35 -9.02 20.59
N VAL A 78 14.68 -10.19 21.13
CA VAL A 78 15.90 -10.38 21.92
C VAL A 78 17.14 -10.29 21.02
N ASN A 79 17.09 -10.95 19.87
CA ASN A 79 18.16 -10.89 18.88
C ASN A 79 18.02 -9.61 18.04
N PRO A 80 19.05 -8.74 18.01
CA PRO A 80 19.02 -7.53 17.21
C PRO A 80 18.76 -7.82 15.74
N ILE A 81 18.11 -6.88 15.07
CA ILE A 81 17.93 -6.92 13.62
C ILE A 81 19.00 -6.04 13.00
N ARG A 82 19.73 -6.58 12.03
CA ARG A 82 20.62 -5.78 11.19
C ARG A 82 19.83 -5.33 9.97
N LEU A 83 19.59 -4.03 9.86
CA LEU A 83 18.98 -3.43 8.69
C LEU A 83 20.07 -3.25 7.63
N THR A 84 19.89 -3.93 6.51
CA THR A 84 20.70 -3.78 5.30
C THR A 84 19.77 -3.54 4.11
N ALA A 85 20.32 -3.03 3.01
CA ALA A 85 19.55 -2.66 1.81
C ALA A 85 18.61 -3.78 1.31
N ASP A 86 19.09 -5.02 1.35
CA ASP A 86 18.38 -6.23 0.94
C ASP A 86 17.23 -6.65 1.87
N CYS A 87 17.08 -6.04 3.05
CA CYS A 87 15.88 -6.19 3.87
C CYS A 87 14.67 -5.54 3.18
N PHE A 88 14.89 -4.71 2.16
CA PHE A 88 13.86 -3.91 1.53
C PHE A 88 13.77 -4.22 0.04
N SER A 89 12.56 -4.30 -0.47
CA SER A 89 12.31 -4.28 -1.90
C SER A 89 11.09 -3.43 -2.23
N VAL A 90 11.16 -2.77 -3.37
CA VAL A 90 10.05 -2.06 -4.01
C VAL A 90 9.80 -2.71 -5.36
N ALA A 91 8.54 -2.93 -5.70
CA ALA A 91 8.08 -3.36 -7.01
C ALA A 91 6.83 -2.58 -7.42
N VAL A 92 6.52 -2.56 -8.71
CA VAL A 92 5.22 -2.09 -9.22
C VAL A 92 4.61 -3.21 -10.02
N LYS A 93 3.32 -3.46 -9.76
CA LYS A 93 2.47 -4.29 -10.62
C LYS A 93 1.54 -3.39 -11.39
N ASP A 94 1.38 -3.66 -12.68
CA ASP A 94 0.40 -2.99 -13.53
C ASP A 94 -1.03 -3.49 -13.25
N ALA A 95 -2.01 -2.87 -13.92
CA ALA A 95 -3.42 -3.24 -13.82
C ALA A 95 -3.72 -4.72 -14.18
N ALA A 96 -2.85 -5.37 -14.95
CA ALA A 96 -2.95 -6.80 -15.28
C ALA A 96 -2.27 -7.69 -14.23
N GLY A 97 -1.72 -7.11 -13.16
CA GLY A 97 -0.97 -7.80 -12.11
C GLY A 97 0.46 -8.19 -12.53
N LYS A 98 0.92 -7.77 -13.71
CA LYS A 98 2.28 -8.05 -14.19
C LYS A 98 3.24 -7.06 -13.57
N GLN A 99 4.39 -7.57 -13.13
CA GLN A 99 5.45 -6.73 -12.57
C GLN A 99 6.06 -5.83 -13.66
N SER A 100 5.80 -4.53 -13.57
CA SER A 100 6.33 -3.50 -14.47
C SER A 100 7.66 -2.91 -13.97
N TYR A 101 7.88 -2.94 -12.66
CA TYR A 101 9.12 -2.50 -12.03
C TYR A 101 9.54 -3.41 -10.87
N LEU A 102 10.86 -3.56 -10.68
CA LEU A 102 11.45 -4.22 -9.51
C LEU A 102 12.78 -3.55 -9.14
N SER A 103 12.90 -3.10 -7.89
CA SER A 103 14.13 -2.51 -7.35
C SER A 103 15.34 -3.44 -7.44
N LEU A 104 15.16 -4.75 -7.21
CA LEU A 104 16.25 -5.74 -7.27
C LEU A 104 16.93 -5.82 -8.63
N THR A 105 16.23 -5.52 -9.73
CA THR A 105 16.83 -5.45 -11.08
C THR A 105 17.45 -4.08 -11.37
N ASN A 106 17.25 -3.10 -10.49
CA ASN A 106 17.70 -1.72 -10.61
C ASN A 106 18.71 -1.35 -9.49
N GLY A 107 19.53 -2.30 -9.05
CA GLY A 107 20.55 -2.07 -8.01
C GLY A 107 20.05 -2.15 -6.56
N GLY A 108 18.80 -2.58 -6.35
CA GLY A 108 18.18 -2.73 -5.05
C GLY A 108 17.68 -1.42 -4.45
N VAL A 109 17.07 -1.53 -3.26
CA VAL A 109 16.71 -0.36 -2.45
C VAL A 109 17.96 0.18 -1.77
N GLN A 110 18.16 1.49 -1.80
CA GLN A 110 19.26 2.18 -1.14
C GLN A 110 18.81 2.74 0.19
N ILE A 111 19.58 2.53 1.26
CA ILE A 111 19.40 3.24 2.52
C ILE A 111 20.12 4.58 2.41
N LYS A 112 19.37 5.68 2.33
CA LYS A 112 19.91 7.04 2.23
C LYS A 112 20.34 7.59 3.58
N SER A 113 19.53 7.34 4.60
CA SER A 113 19.85 7.68 5.98
C SER A 113 19.16 6.70 6.93
N ALA A 114 19.78 6.48 8.08
CA ALA A 114 19.19 5.74 9.18
C ALA A 114 19.83 6.22 10.48
N GLU A 115 19.04 6.37 11.54
CA GLU A 115 19.57 6.70 12.86
C GLU A 115 20.44 5.56 13.40
N ASN A 116 19.97 4.32 13.22
CA ASN A 116 20.69 3.10 13.60
C ASN A 116 20.38 1.96 12.63
N LEU A 117 21.41 1.28 12.15
CA LEU A 117 21.25 0.09 11.29
C LEU A 117 21.20 -1.22 12.10
N GLN A 118 21.45 -1.17 13.40
CA GLN A 118 21.34 -2.32 14.29
C GLN A 118 20.23 -2.08 15.30
N LEU A 119 19.05 -2.61 15.01
CA LEU A 119 17.86 -2.41 15.81
C LEU A 119 17.86 -3.36 17.00
N GLN A 120 18.22 -2.82 18.16
CA GLN A 120 18.20 -3.55 19.43
C GLN A 120 16.78 -3.61 20.02
N LYS A 121 16.62 -4.49 21.02
CA LYS A 121 15.35 -4.67 21.75
C LYS A 121 14.81 -3.34 22.28
N LYS A 122 13.52 -3.08 22.03
CA LYS A 122 12.78 -1.87 22.44
C LYS A 122 13.36 -0.55 21.90
N LYS A 123 14.15 -0.61 20.82
CA LYS A 123 14.59 0.58 20.09
C LYS A 123 13.76 0.74 18.82
N SER A 124 13.59 1.99 18.41
CA SER A 124 13.12 2.36 17.08
C SER A 124 14.28 2.97 16.29
N THR A 125 14.14 2.98 14.97
CA THR A 125 14.98 3.75 14.06
C THR A 125 14.11 4.25 12.93
N LYS A 126 14.35 5.50 12.52
CA LYS A 126 13.85 6.00 11.24
C LYS A 126 14.84 5.66 10.14
N VAL A 127 14.33 5.28 8.98
CA VAL A 127 15.10 4.89 7.81
C VAL A 127 14.51 5.59 6.59
N GLN A 128 15.36 6.29 5.86
CA GLN A 128 15.01 6.83 4.54
C GLN A 128 15.57 5.91 3.47
N LEU A 129 14.66 5.43 2.62
CA LEU A 129 14.93 4.49 1.55
C LEU A 129 14.76 5.17 0.19
N ALA A 130 15.47 4.68 -0.82
CA ALA A 130 15.28 5.10 -2.20
C ALA A 130 15.38 3.92 -3.16
N ALA A 131 14.40 3.79 -4.05
CA ALA A 131 14.40 2.84 -5.15
C ALA A 131 14.58 3.62 -6.47
N ILE A 132 15.73 3.43 -7.13
CA ILE A 132 16.08 4.12 -8.37
C ILE A 132 15.49 3.41 -9.60
N GLY A 133 15.41 4.13 -10.72
CA GLY A 133 14.81 3.61 -11.95
C GLY A 133 13.31 3.34 -11.83
N PHE A 134 12.68 3.94 -10.82
CA PHE A 134 11.25 3.85 -10.56
C PHE A 134 10.49 4.61 -11.65
N PRO A 135 9.29 4.17 -12.09
CA PRO A 135 8.50 4.91 -13.06
C PRO A 135 8.23 6.35 -12.58
N GLU A 136 8.35 7.33 -13.48
CA GLU A 136 8.19 8.75 -13.11
C GLU A 136 6.80 9.09 -12.58
N ARG A 137 5.79 8.28 -12.93
CA ARG A 137 4.41 8.36 -12.46
C ARG A 137 3.77 6.99 -12.43
N LEU A 138 2.72 6.83 -11.64
CA LEU A 138 1.88 5.63 -11.63
C LEU A 138 0.76 5.77 -12.67
N GLU A 139 0.55 4.71 -13.42
CA GLU A 139 -0.56 4.59 -14.37
C GLU A 139 -1.82 4.04 -13.66
N GLU A 140 -2.98 4.18 -14.30
CA GLU A 140 -4.24 3.70 -13.72
C GLU A 140 -4.19 2.18 -13.49
N GLY A 141 -4.56 1.75 -12.28
CA GLY A 141 -4.52 0.35 -11.85
C GLY A 141 -3.14 -0.13 -11.37
N ASP A 142 -2.11 0.71 -11.41
CA ASP A 142 -0.81 0.37 -10.83
C ASP A 142 -0.90 0.21 -9.30
N THR A 143 -0.14 -0.76 -8.79
CA THR A 143 0.03 -1.00 -7.36
C THR A 143 1.51 -1.10 -7.01
N VAL A 144 1.94 -0.28 -6.06
CA VAL A 144 3.30 -0.29 -5.53
C VAL A 144 3.36 -1.28 -4.38
N ILE A 145 4.32 -2.19 -4.47
CA ILE A 145 4.58 -3.21 -3.45
C ILE A 145 5.89 -2.88 -2.76
N PHE A 146 5.79 -2.36 -1.54
CA PHE A 146 6.94 -2.21 -0.66
C PHE A 146 6.98 -3.39 0.32
N LYS A 147 8.12 -4.09 0.37
CA LYS A 147 8.31 -5.27 1.21
C LYS A 147 9.51 -5.05 2.13
N PHE A 148 9.29 -5.26 3.42
CA PHE A 148 10.32 -5.29 4.45
C PHE A 148 10.46 -6.71 5.00
N ILE A 149 11.67 -7.26 4.96
CA ILE A 149 12.03 -8.58 5.45
C ILE A 149 12.96 -8.37 6.66
N PRO A 150 12.44 -8.42 7.90
CA PRO A 150 13.25 -8.10 9.08
C PRO A 150 14.42 -9.08 9.32
N VAL A 151 14.27 -10.33 8.88
CA VAL A 151 15.32 -11.35 8.92
C VAL A 151 15.35 -11.99 7.55
N ARG A 152 16.46 -11.82 6.81
CA ARG A 152 16.56 -12.20 5.39
C ARG A 152 16.19 -13.66 5.15
N GLU A 153 16.61 -14.55 6.05
CA GLU A 153 16.37 -15.99 5.97
C GLU A 153 14.90 -16.36 6.21
N ASN A 154 14.07 -15.42 6.67
CA ASN A 154 12.66 -15.58 7.00
C ASN A 154 11.78 -14.68 6.13
N SER A 155 11.92 -14.81 4.81
CA SER A 155 11.14 -14.03 3.83
C SER A 155 9.62 -14.23 3.94
N GLU A 156 9.18 -15.35 4.53
CA GLU A 156 7.79 -15.66 4.87
C GLU A 156 7.23 -14.81 6.01
N MET A 157 8.11 -14.15 6.77
CA MET A 157 7.75 -13.25 7.88
C MET A 157 7.90 -11.76 7.53
N SER A 158 7.71 -11.43 6.26
CA SER A 158 7.81 -10.06 5.74
C SER A 158 6.64 -9.17 6.14
N LEU A 159 6.85 -7.87 6.11
CA LEU A 159 5.81 -6.85 6.23
C LEU A 159 5.66 -6.21 4.85
N THR A 160 4.43 -6.16 4.33
CA THR A 160 4.16 -5.74 2.95
C THR A 160 3.16 -4.58 2.94
N TRP A 161 3.43 -3.58 2.10
CA TRP A 161 2.50 -2.53 1.75
C TRP A 161 2.17 -2.63 0.27
N GLU A 162 0.89 -2.68 -0.06
CA GLU A 162 0.35 -2.70 -1.42
C GLU A 162 -0.42 -1.40 -1.65
N ILE A 163 0.29 -0.35 -2.06
CA ILE A 163 -0.25 0.99 -2.20
C ILE A 163 -0.75 1.18 -3.63
N SER A 164 -2.06 1.36 -3.80
CA SER A 164 -2.63 1.70 -5.11
C SER A 164 -2.23 3.11 -5.51
N LYS A 165 -2.31 3.41 -6.81
CA LYS A 165 -2.17 4.79 -7.29
C LYS A 165 -3.10 5.77 -6.55
N GLU A 166 -4.37 5.41 -6.39
CA GLU A 166 -5.38 6.26 -5.73
C GLU A 166 -4.97 6.57 -4.28
N GLU A 167 -4.53 5.55 -3.53
CA GLU A 167 -4.08 5.75 -2.15
C GLU A 167 -2.84 6.65 -2.09
N TYR A 168 -1.88 6.44 -3.00
CA TYR A 168 -0.70 7.29 -3.10
C TYR A 168 -1.07 8.76 -3.39
N GLU A 169 -1.97 8.99 -4.35
CA GLU A 169 -2.42 10.34 -4.71
C GLU A 169 -3.19 11.03 -3.57
N ASN A 170 -4.01 10.28 -2.83
CA ASN A 170 -4.68 10.79 -1.63
C ASN A 170 -3.66 11.22 -0.56
N ALA A 171 -2.68 10.36 -0.26
CA ALA A 171 -1.67 10.60 0.76
C ALA A 171 -0.81 11.85 0.47
N ILE A 172 -0.40 12.07 -0.78
CA ILE A 172 0.40 13.26 -1.14
C ILE A 172 -0.42 14.54 -1.22
N THR A 173 -1.74 14.45 -1.37
CA THR A 173 -2.64 15.61 -1.40
C THR A 173 -2.94 16.11 0.01
N GLU A 174 -3.01 15.22 1.00
CA GLU A 174 -3.19 15.58 2.42
C GLU A 174 -1.94 16.19 3.07
N GLU A 175 -0.75 16.00 2.50
CA GLU A 175 0.50 16.64 2.95
C GLU A 175 0.68 18.10 2.49
N GLY A 176 -0.17 18.61 1.59
CA GLY A 176 -0.06 19.94 0.96
C GLY A 176 -1.03 20.99 1.49
#